data_AF-A0A821MSG9-F1
#
_entry.id   AF-A0A821MSG9-F1
#
_cell.length_a   1.000
_cell.length_b   1.000
_cell.length_c   1.000
_cell.angle_alpha   90.00
_cell.angle_beta   90.00
_cell.angle_gamma   90.00
#
_symmetry.space_group_name_H-M   'P 1'
#
loop_
_entity.id
_entity.type
_entity.pdbx_description
1 polymer ?
#
loop_
_entity_poly.entity_id
_entity_poly.type
_entity_poly.pdbx_seq_one_letter_code
_entity_poly.pdbx_strand_id
1 'polypeptide(L)'
;MVFMKPESALRRADELIDVGRKQRALETLFEVITSRRHRTWTKTHEPLMEKFLDLCVELKKSQLAKDGLHQYKTISQTVSVKSLEDVIMKFLEQGEQRCLNARKEATNALVDIDDLEVLQTPE
;
A
#
# COMPACT_ATOMS: atom_id res chain seq x y z
N MET A 1 16.07 -8.60 -18.66
CA MET A 1 15.32 -8.18 -17.45
C MET A 1 15.50 -9.28 -16.42
N VAL A 2 16.21 -9.00 -15.33
CA VAL A 2 16.48 -10.00 -14.27
C VAL A 2 15.21 -10.17 -13.45
N PHE A 3 14.66 -11.38 -13.42
CA PHE A 3 13.42 -11.66 -12.68
C PHE A 3 13.72 -11.87 -11.21
N MET A 4 12.94 -11.23 -10.34
CA MET A 4 13.14 -11.28 -8.91
C MET A 4 12.09 -12.20 -8.27
N LYS A 5 12.54 -13.12 -7.39
CA LYS A 5 11.62 -13.93 -6.58
C LYS A 5 10.81 -13.02 -5.64
N PRO A 6 9.57 -13.38 -5.26
CA PRO A 6 8.74 -12.60 -4.34
C PRO A 6 9.49 -12.15 -3.07
N GLU A 7 10.26 -13.03 -2.46
CA GLU A 7 11.05 -12.75 -1.25
C GLU A 7 12.12 -11.68 -1.50
N SER A 8 12.76 -11.72 -2.67
CA SER A 8 13.79 -10.77 -3.05
C SER A 8 13.19 -9.41 -3.38
N ALA A 9 12.02 -9.39 -4.02
CA ALA A 9 11.30 -8.16 -4.34
C ALA A 9 10.79 -7.45 -3.09
N LEU A 10 10.31 -8.19 -2.10
CA LEU A 10 9.96 -7.66 -0.78
C LEU A 10 11.15 -6.97 -0.12
N ARG A 11 12.28 -7.67 0.01
CA ARG A 11 13.50 -7.10 0.60
C ARG A 11 13.96 -5.85 -0.15
N ARG A 12 13.93 -5.90 -1.48
CA ARG A 12 14.32 -4.77 -2.32
C ARG A 12 13.38 -3.58 -2.16
N ALA A 13 12.09 -3.82 -2.03
CA ALA A 13 11.11 -2.77 -1.78
C ALA A 13 11.34 -2.12 -0.41
N ASP A 14 11.66 -2.90 0.63
CA ASP A 14 12.00 -2.38 1.96
C ASP A 14 13.23 -1.48 1.91
N GLU A 15 14.33 -1.94 1.30
CA GLU A 15 15.54 -1.11 1.10
C GLU A 15 15.24 0.20 0.36
N LEU A 16 14.35 0.16 -0.64
CA LEU A 16 13.95 1.34 -1.40
C LEU A 16 13.08 2.28 -0.56
N ILE A 17 12.20 1.75 0.28
CA ILE A 17 11.37 2.54 1.20
C ILE A 17 12.25 3.24 2.23
N ASP A 18 13.25 2.56 2.79
CA ASP A 18 14.18 3.10 3.80
C ASP A 18 14.95 4.31 3.28
N VAL A 19 15.28 4.33 1.98
CA VAL A 19 15.94 5.48 1.32
C VAL A 19 14.93 6.45 0.67
N GLY A 20 13.64 6.36 1.00
CA GLY A 20 12.59 7.27 0.54
C GLY A 20 12.14 7.06 -0.92
N ARG A 21 12.62 6.03 -1.61
CA ARG A 21 12.30 5.73 -3.03
C ARG A 21 11.04 4.88 -3.18
N LYS A 22 9.94 5.33 -2.57
CA LYS A 22 8.65 4.61 -2.54
C LYS A 22 8.07 4.28 -3.92
N GLN A 23 8.20 5.17 -4.89
CA GLN A 23 7.75 4.91 -6.27
C GLN A 23 8.52 3.76 -6.93
N ARG A 24 9.83 3.63 -6.66
CA ARG A 24 10.65 2.52 -7.18
C ARG A 24 10.37 1.21 -6.45
N ALA A 25 10.08 1.28 -5.15
CA ALA A 25 9.60 0.12 -4.41
C ALA A 25 8.30 -0.41 -5.02
N LEU A 26 7.33 0.49 -5.29
CA LEU A 26 6.06 0.13 -5.93
C LEU A 26 6.25 -0.55 -7.28
N GLU A 27 7.08 0.02 -8.15
CA GLU A 27 7.41 -0.57 -9.46
C GLU A 27 8.01 -1.97 -9.33
N THR A 28 8.95 -2.15 -8.39
CA THR A 28 9.61 -3.44 -8.13
C THR A 28 8.60 -4.51 -7.74
N LEU A 29 7.64 -4.19 -6.87
CA LEU A 29 6.61 -5.13 -6.46
C LEU A 29 5.63 -5.44 -7.61
N PHE A 30 5.26 -4.42 -8.39
CA PHE A 30 4.34 -4.57 -9.51
C PHE A 30 4.89 -5.47 -10.62
N GLU A 31 6.20 -5.41 -10.90
CA GLU A 31 6.86 -6.29 -11.86
C GLU A 31 6.72 -7.77 -11.49
N VAL A 32 6.74 -8.11 -10.19
CA VAL A 32 6.54 -9.48 -9.72
C VAL A 32 5.08 -9.90 -9.86
N ILE A 33 4.13 -9.05 -9.42
CA ILE A 33 2.68 -9.33 -9.49
C ILE A 33 2.21 -9.53 -10.93
N THR A 34 2.76 -8.79 -11.88
CA THR A 34 2.35 -8.84 -13.30
C THR A 34 3.10 -9.89 -14.13
N SER A 35 4.14 -10.50 -13.57
CA SER A 35 4.97 -11.47 -14.29
C SER A 35 4.20 -12.73 -14.68
N ARG A 36 4.38 -13.13 -15.94
CA ARG A 36 3.74 -14.34 -16.51
C ARG A 36 4.56 -15.62 -16.33
N ARG A 37 5.83 -15.53 -15.95
CA ARG A 37 6.76 -16.67 -15.98
C ARG A 37 6.69 -17.56 -14.73
N HIS A 38 6.15 -17.04 -13.61
CA HIS A 38 5.98 -17.78 -12.36
C HIS A 38 4.67 -17.35 -11.65
N ARG A 39 3.53 -17.74 -12.21
CA ARG A 39 2.19 -17.43 -11.66
C ARG A 39 1.74 -18.35 -10.52
N THR A 40 2.62 -19.20 -10.00
CA THR A 40 2.26 -20.09 -8.88
C THR A 40 2.27 -19.29 -7.59
N TRP A 41 1.09 -19.14 -7.00
CA TRP A 41 0.96 -18.50 -5.70
C TRP A 41 1.80 -19.22 -4.64
N THR A 42 2.42 -18.42 -3.78
CA THR A 42 3.09 -18.87 -2.56
C THR A 42 2.71 -17.92 -1.43
N LYS A 43 2.86 -18.36 -0.18
CA LYS A 43 2.52 -17.54 0.99
C LYS A 43 3.23 -16.19 1.05
N THR A 44 4.43 -16.05 0.44
CA THR A 44 5.15 -14.78 0.31
C THR A 44 4.40 -13.73 -0.53
N HIS A 45 3.48 -14.15 -1.40
CA HIS A 45 2.73 -13.19 -2.21
C HIS A 45 1.73 -12.37 -1.38
N GLU A 46 1.29 -12.85 -0.21
CA GLU A 46 0.43 -12.09 0.71
C GLU A 46 1.13 -10.82 1.22
N PRO A 47 2.26 -10.89 1.95
CA PRO A 47 2.95 -9.70 2.41
C PRO A 47 3.45 -8.82 1.26
N LEU A 48 3.75 -9.43 0.09
CA LEU A 48 4.09 -8.69 -1.12
C LEU A 48 2.92 -7.81 -1.58
N MET A 49 1.71 -8.40 -1.67
CA MET A 49 0.52 -7.70 -2.13
C MET A 49 0.04 -6.66 -1.11
N GLU A 50 0.11 -6.97 0.19
CA GLU A 50 -0.19 -6.01 1.26
C GLU A 50 0.70 -4.77 1.15
N LYS A 51 2.03 -4.95 1.06
CA LYS A 51 2.98 -3.84 0.91
C LYS A 51 2.77 -3.05 -0.39
N PHE A 52 2.45 -3.73 -1.49
CA PHE A 52 2.14 -3.08 -2.76
C PHE A 52 0.90 -2.18 -2.65
N LEU A 53 -0.16 -2.66 -2.00
CA LEU A 53 -1.39 -1.90 -1.80
C LEU A 53 -1.20 -0.73 -0.84
N ASP A 54 -0.44 -0.93 0.23
CA ASP A 54 -0.04 0.15 1.15
C ASP A 54 0.65 1.31 0.43
N LEU A 55 1.60 0.99 -0.45
CA LEU A 55 2.27 1.98 -1.29
C LEU A 55 1.31 2.64 -2.28
N CYS A 56 0.35 1.89 -2.84
CA CYS A 56 -0.68 2.46 -3.71
C CYS A 56 -1.55 3.48 -2.98
N VAL A 57 -1.96 3.20 -1.73
CA VAL A 57 -2.73 4.18 -0.94
C VAL A 57 -1.88 5.41 -0.66
N GLU A 58 -0.64 5.22 -0.23
CA GLU A 58 0.26 6.32 0.12
C GLU A 58 0.53 7.25 -1.06
N LEU A 59 0.85 6.66 -2.22
CA LEU A 59 1.18 7.38 -3.44
C LEU A 59 -0.05 7.75 -4.28
N LYS A 60 -1.26 7.50 -3.75
CA LYS A 60 -2.57 7.75 -4.39
C LYS A 60 -2.67 7.12 -5.79
N LYS A 61 -2.17 5.90 -5.96
CA LYS A 61 -2.12 5.14 -7.23
C LYS A 61 -3.29 4.15 -7.35
N SER A 62 -4.52 4.65 -7.34
CA SER A 62 -5.74 3.81 -7.38
C SER A 62 -5.83 2.90 -8.62
N GLN A 63 -5.40 3.37 -9.80
CA GLN A 63 -5.39 2.55 -11.01
C GLN A 63 -4.41 1.39 -10.91
N LEU A 64 -3.21 1.61 -10.37
CA LEU A 64 -2.24 0.53 -10.16
C LEU A 64 -2.72 -0.48 -9.12
N ALA A 65 -3.40 -0.02 -8.06
CA ALA A 65 -4.00 -0.94 -7.08
C ALA A 65 -5.02 -1.87 -7.75
N LYS A 66 -5.91 -1.32 -8.58
CA LYS A 66 -6.92 -2.08 -9.34
C LYS A 66 -6.26 -3.11 -10.26
N ASP A 67 -5.26 -2.70 -11.04
CA ASP A 67 -4.57 -3.60 -11.97
C ASP A 67 -3.80 -4.69 -11.22
N GLY A 68 -3.14 -4.35 -10.12
CA GLY A 68 -2.44 -5.30 -9.25
C GLY A 68 -3.38 -6.33 -8.65
N LEU A 69 -4.55 -5.92 -8.14
CA LEU A 69 -5.57 -6.84 -7.60
C LEU A 69 -6.12 -7.78 -8.66
N HIS A 70 -6.30 -7.31 -9.89
CA HIS A 70 -6.76 -8.16 -10.99
C HIS A 70 -5.74 -9.28 -11.29
N GLN A 71 -4.45 -8.95 -11.28
CA GLN A 71 -3.40 -9.94 -11.48
C GLN A 71 -3.24 -10.86 -10.27
N TYR A 72 -3.32 -10.31 -9.05
CA TYR A 72 -3.24 -11.10 -7.83
C TYR A 72 -4.36 -12.13 -7.73
N LYS A 73 -5.60 -11.75 -8.08
CA LYS A 73 -6.73 -12.67 -8.23
C LYS A 73 -6.37 -13.85 -9.14
N THR A 74 -5.76 -13.56 -10.30
CA THR A 74 -5.37 -14.60 -11.26
C THR A 74 -4.31 -15.55 -10.69
N ILE A 75 -3.39 -15.05 -9.88
CA ILE A 75 -2.32 -15.84 -9.23
C ILE A 75 -2.90 -16.73 -8.12
N SER A 76 -3.75 -16.19 -7.26
CA SER A 76 -4.24 -16.88 -6.06
C SER A 76 -5.45 -17.78 -6.30
N GLN A 77 -6.21 -17.58 -7.40
CA GLN A 77 -7.47 -18.28 -7.67
C GLN A 77 -7.40 -19.81 -7.58
N THR A 78 -6.30 -20.43 -8.01
CA THR A 78 -6.18 -21.89 -8.06
C THR A 78 -5.63 -22.51 -6.77
N VAL A 79 -5.02 -21.72 -5.89
CA VAL A 79 -4.31 -22.23 -4.70
C VAL A 79 -4.92 -21.72 -3.41
N SER A 80 -5.25 -20.43 -3.34
CA SER A 80 -5.78 -19.80 -2.13
C SER A 80 -6.64 -18.58 -2.46
N VAL A 81 -7.94 -18.81 -2.69
CA VAL A 81 -8.92 -17.72 -2.87
C VAL A 81 -9.04 -16.88 -1.60
N LYS A 82 -8.91 -17.51 -0.42
CA LYS A 82 -8.90 -16.87 0.91
C LYS A 82 -7.87 -15.73 0.97
N SER A 83 -6.69 -15.96 0.40
CA SER A 83 -5.62 -14.96 0.34
C SER A 83 -6.03 -13.66 -0.35
N LEU A 84 -6.87 -13.74 -1.39
CA LEU A 84 -7.39 -12.54 -2.06
C LEU A 84 -8.37 -11.77 -1.18
N GLU A 85 -9.25 -12.49 -0.48
CA GLU A 85 -10.21 -11.91 0.46
C GLU A 85 -9.48 -11.15 1.58
N ASP A 86 -8.52 -11.82 2.23
CA ASP A 86 -7.77 -11.26 3.36
C ASP A 86 -7.00 -9.99 2.96
N VAL A 87 -6.38 -9.98 1.78
CA VAL A 87 -5.66 -8.81 1.24
C VAL A 87 -6.61 -7.66 0.92
N ILE A 88 -7.80 -7.94 0.36
CA ILE A 88 -8.78 -6.89 0.06
C ILE A 88 -9.33 -6.28 1.36
N MET A 89 -9.64 -7.10 2.36
CA MET A 89 -10.13 -6.62 3.66
C MET A 89 -9.10 -5.69 4.30
N LYS A 90 -7.83 -6.12 4.38
CA LYS A 90 -6.75 -5.28 4.90
C LYS A 90 -6.59 -3.97 4.12
N PHE A 91 -6.69 -4.00 2.80
CA PHE A 91 -6.59 -2.80 1.97
C PHE A 91 -7.70 -1.77 2.28
N LEU A 92 -8.93 -2.25 2.49
CA LEU A 92 -10.05 -1.38 2.88
C LEU A 92 -9.84 -0.79 4.27
N GLU A 93 -9.43 -1.62 5.24
CA GLU A 93 -9.09 -1.19 6.60
C GLU A 93 -7.98 -0.12 6.61
N GLN A 94 -6.92 -0.30 5.81
CA GLN A 94 -5.83 0.66 5.66
C GLN A 94 -6.31 1.99 5.05
N GLY A 95 -7.17 1.93 4.04
CA GLY A 95 -7.78 3.11 3.44
C GLY A 95 -8.62 3.90 4.44
N GLU A 96 -9.47 3.21 5.20
CA GLU A 96 -10.29 3.81 6.24
C GLU A 96 -9.43 4.42 7.35
N GLN A 97 -8.44 3.68 7.86
CA GLN A 97 -7.57 4.16 8.93
C GLN A 97 -6.81 5.41 8.52
N ARG A 98 -6.34 5.51 7.27
CA ARG A 98 -5.69 6.73 6.76
C ARG A 98 -6.65 7.90 6.62
N CYS A 99 -7.88 7.67 6.18
CA CYS A 99 -8.92 8.71 6.17
C CYS A 99 -9.23 9.23 7.58
N LEU A 100 -9.34 8.31 8.55
CA LEU A 100 -9.55 8.66 9.96
C LEU A 100 -8.37 9.46 10.52
N ASN A 101 -7.14 9.05 10.24
CA ASN A 101 -5.94 9.76 10.68
C ASN A 101 -5.85 11.16 10.05
N ALA A 102 -6.07 11.28 8.74
CA ALA A 102 -6.08 12.57 8.05
C ALA A 102 -7.18 13.50 8.58
N ARG A 103 -8.36 12.96 8.92
CA ARG A 103 -9.43 13.74 9.56
C ARG A 103 -9.02 14.24 10.95
N LYS A 104 -8.42 13.37 11.76
CA LYS A 104 -7.92 13.75 13.10
C LYS A 104 -6.83 14.81 13.02
N GLU A 105 -5.87 14.65 12.10
CA GLU A 105 -4.82 15.64 11.85
C GLU A 105 -5.42 16.99 11.42
N ALA A 106 -6.40 16.98 10.51
CA ALA A 106 -7.09 18.19 10.10
C ALA A 106 -7.86 18.85 11.25
N THR A 107 -8.57 18.08 12.08
CA THR A 107 -9.28 18.62 13.25
C THR A 107 -8.32 19.19 14.29
N ASN A 108 -7.22 18.49 14.60
CA ASN A 108 -6.22 18.99 15.54
C ASN A 108 -5.56 20.28 15.03
N ALA A 109 -5.24 20.35 13.74
CA ALA A 109 -4.70 21.55 13.13
C ALA A 109 -5.67 22.75 13.24
N LEU A 110 -6.98 22.52 13.20
CA LEU A 110 -7.99 23.58 13.42
C LEU A 110 -8.07 24.03 14.89
N VAL A 111 -7.99 23.09 15.84
CA VAL A 111 -7.97 23.40 17.28
C VAL A 111 -6.72 24.19 17.66
N ASP A 112 -5.56 23.82 17.13
CA ASP A 112 -4.30 24.56 17.36
C ASP A 112 -4.38 26.00 16.81
N ILE A 113 -5.11 26.24 15.72
CA ILE A 113 -5.34 27.60 15.19
C ILE A 113 -6.27 28.40 16.11
N ASP A 114 -7.36 27.79 16.60
CA ASP A 114 -8.34 28.44 17.47
C ASP A 114 -7.74 28.82 18.85
N ASP A 115 -6.93 27.93 19.44
CA ASP A 115 -6.19 28.22 20.69
C ASP A 115 -5.18 29.37 20.53
N LEU A 116 -4.64 29.58 19.33
CA LEU A 116 -3.74 30.68 19.00
C LEU A 116 -4.48 32.01 18.77
N GLU A 117 -5.71 31.99 18.24
CA GLU A 117 -6.54 33.20 18.06
C GLU A 117 -7.15 33.72 19.37
N VAL A 118 -7.27 32.90 20.41
CA VAL A 118 -7.78 33.31 21.74
C VAL A 118 -6.75 34.15 22.55
N LEU A 119 -5.48 34.23 22.12
CA LEU A 119 -4.43 34.98 22.83
C LEU A 119 -4.21 36.41 22.36
N GLN A 120 -4.96 36.93 21.38
CA GLN A 120 -4.82 38.32 20.92
C GLN A 120 -6.17 39.00 20.68
N THR A 121 -6.77 39.52 21.76
CA THR A 121 -7.15 40.95 21.90
C THR A 121 -7.95 41.19 23.19
N PRO A 122 -7.40 41.90 24.19
CA PRO A 122 -8.18 42.81 25.02
C PRO A 122 -8.18 44.22 24.38
N GLU A 123 -9.39 44.74 24.18
CA GLU A 123 -9.81 46.08 23.66
C GLU A 123 -9.48 46.46 22.21
#